data_AF-A0A952KEB0-F1
#
_entry.id   AF-A0A952KEB0-F1
#
_cell.length_a   1.000
_cell.length_b   1.000
_cell.length_c   1.000
_cell.angle_alpha   90.00
_cell.angle_beta   90.00
_cell.angle_gamma   90.00
#
_symmetry.space_group_name_H-M   'P 1'
#
loop_
_entity.id
_entity.type
_entity.pdbx_description
1 polymer ?
#
loop_
_entity_poly.entity_id
_entity_poly.type
_entity_poly.pdbx_seq_one_letter_code
_entity_poly.pdbx_strand_id
1 'polypeptide(L)' 'MALQIANPAVVEKVERLARATGLTKTALVERAVDRLAEEIGISADIDRFEALLAQLDRIPDRPDAFDPLGWDDQGLPK' A
#
# COMPACT_ATOMS: atom_id res chain seq x y z
N MET A 1 -6.58 16.87 -11.74
CA MET A 1 -7.69 17.68 -11.16
C MET A 1 -7.18 18.31 -9.88
N ALA A 2 -7.46 19.59 -9.61
CA ALA A 2 -6.91 20.27 -8.42
C ALA A 2 -7.70 19.89 -7.16
N LEU A 3 -7.00 19.48 -6.10
CA LEU A 3 -7.59 19.26 -4.78
C LEU A 3 -8.07 20.61 -4.20
N GLN A 4 -9.36 20.73 -3.88
CA GLN A 4 -9.92 21.92 -3.25
C GLN A 4 -10.05 21.71 -1.74
N ILE A 5 -9.34 22.53 -0.95
CA ILE A 5 -9.40 22.51 0.51
C ILE A 5 -10.37 23.61 0.96
N ALA A 6 -11.55 23.22 1.45
CA ALA A 6 -12.58 24.15 1.89
C ALA A 6 -12.24 24.85 3.22
N ASN A 7 -11.43 24.22 4.07
CA ASN A 7 -11.09 24.76 5.40
C ASN A 7 -9.90 25.74 5.30
N PRO A 8 -10.10 27.05 5.57
CA PRO A 8 -9.04 28.06 5.43
C PRO A 8 -7.88 27.86 6.41
N ALA A 9 -8.13 27.32 7.61
CA ALA A 9 -7.07 27.06 8.59
C ALA A 9 -6.12 25.94 8.12
N VAL A 10 -6.61 24.99 7.32
CA VAL A 10 -5.77 23.94 6.72
C VAL A 10 -4.90 24.54 5.63
N VAL A 11 -5.45 25.44 4.81
CA VAL A 11 -4.68 26.17 3.80
C VAL A 11 -3.53 26.92 4.46
N GLU A 12 -3.80 27.70 5.50
CA GLU A 12 -2.76 28.47 6.23
C GLU A 12 -1.64 27.57 6.79
N LYS A 13 -1.99 26.40 7.35
CA LYS A 13 -1.01 25.40 7.81
C LYS A 13 -0.10 24.93 6.68
N VAL A 14 -0.68 24.58 5.53
CA VAL A 14 0.07 24.16 4.33
C VAL A 14 0.95 25.28 3.83
N GLU A 15 0.47 26.52 3.77
CA GLU A 15 1.28 27.65 3.30
C GLU A 15 2.50 27.92 4.17
N ARG A 16 2.30 27.94 5.49
CA ARG A 16 3.39 28.16 6.45
C ARG A 16 4.46 27.09 6.35
N LEU A 17 4.05 25.83 6.26
CA LEU A 17 4.98 24.70 6.15
C LEU A 17 5.68 24.67 4.78
N ALA A 18 5.00 25.05 3.71
CA ALA A 18 5.57 25.16 2.37
C ALA A 18 6.67 26.23 2.34
N ARG A 19 6.43 27.40 2.94
CA ARG A 19 7.43 28.46 3.09
C ARG A 19 8.64 28.00 3.90
N ALA A 20 8.42 27.31 5.02
CA ALA A 20 9.50 26.84 5.88
C ALA A 20 10.38 25.76 5.22
N THR A 21 9.82 24.97 4.31
CA THR A 21 10.50 23.86 3.63
C THR A 21 11.02 24.22 2.23
N GLY A 22 10.67 25.38 1.70
CA GLY A 22 11.00 25.79 0.33
C GLY A 22 10.27 24.99 -0.75
N LEU A 23 9.24 24.21 -0.39
CA LEU A 23 8.46 23.41 -1.32
C LEU A 23 7.25 24.19 -1.84
N THR A 24 6.75 23.81 -3.02
CA THR A 24 5.42 24.26 -3.45
C THR A 24 4.35 23.61 -2.57
N LYS A 25 3.17 24.23 -2.46
CA LYS A 25 2.06 23.66 -1.68
C LYS A 25 1.70 22.26 -2.17
N THR A 26 1.70 22.04 -3.49
CA THR A 26 1.45 20.74 -4.11
C THR A 26 2.53 19.72 -3.72
N ALA A 27 3.80 20.04 -3.92
CA ALA A 27 4.90 19.13 -3.60
C ALA A 27 4.96 18.79 -2.09
N LEU A 28 4.62 19.75 -1.23
CA LEU A 28 4.52 19.51 0.20
C LEU A 28 3.38 18.53 0.53
N VAL A 29 2.20 18.74 -0.06
CA VAL A 29 1.04 17.87 0.17
C VAL A 29 1.29 16.47 -0.38
N GLU A 30 1.85 16.33 -1.58
CA GLU A 30 2.25 15.04 -2.16
C GLU A 30 3.19 14.30 -1.21
N ARG A 31 4.30 14.92 -0.81
CA ARG A 31 5.27 14.31 0.12
C ARG A 31 4.65 13.92 1.46
N ALA A 32 3.72 14.73 1.98
CA ALA A 32 3.05 14.44 3.24
C ALA A 32 2.07 13.26 3.11
N VAL A 33 1.35 13.16 1.99
CA VAL A 33 0.43 12.06 1.69
C VAL A 33 1.22 10.77 1.46
N ASP A 34 2.31 10.80 0.69
CA ASP A 34 3.17 9.63 0.45
C ASP A 34 3.72 9.07 1.77
N ARG A 35 4.27 9.95 2.62
CA ARG A 35 4.75 9.57 3.95
C ARG A 35 3.63 8.98 4.81
N LEU A 36 2.44 9.59 4.79
CA LEU A 36 1.31 9.08 5.57
C LEU A 36 0.90 7.70 5.06
N ALA A 37 0.90 7.48 3.74
CA ALA A 37 0.59 6.20 3.12
C ALA A 37 1.56 5.09 3.56
N GLU A 38 2.87 5.40 3.64
CA GLU A 38 3.87 4.51 4.23
C GLU A 38 3.58 4.21 5.71
N GLU A 39 3.26 5.23 6.51
CA GLU A 39 2.98 5.10 7.95
C GLU A 39 1.74 4.24 8.25
N ILE A 40 0.69 4.37 7.43
CA ILE A 40 -0.56 3.61 7.59
C ILE A 40 -0.54 2.24 6.90
N GLY A 41 0.57 1.87 6.25
CA GLY A 41 0.68 0.62 5.51
C GLY A 41 -0.22 0.55 4.27
N ILE A 42 -0.74 1.69 3.80
CA ILE A 42 -1.26 1.83 2.42
C ILE A 42 -0.05 2.04 1.51
N SER A 43 0.91 1.13 1.63
CA SER A 43 2.03 1.00 0.71
C SER A 43 1.55 0.13 -0.45
N ALA A 44 2.21 0.21 -1.60
CA ALA A 44 2.01 -0.60 -2.81
C ALA A 44 2.18 -2.13 -2.61
N ASP A 45 2.04 -2.62 -1.37
CA ASP A 45 2.09 -4.02 -1.00
C ASP A 45 0.91 -4.82 -1.54
N ILE A 46 -0.23 -4.20 -1.92
CA ILE A 46 -1.30 -4.96 -2.61
C ILE A 46 -0.78 -5.49 -3.94
N ASP A 47 -0.15 -4.64 -4.76
CA ASP A 47 0.41 -5.05 -6.06
C ASP A 47 1.55 -6.06 -5.89
N ARG A 48 2.39 -5.86 -4.86
CA ARG A 48 3.45 -6.81 -4.51
C ARG A 48 2.89 -8.15 -4.02
N PHE A 49 1.84 -8.12 -3.23
CA PHE A 49 1.18 -9.31 -2.67
C PHE A 49 0.48 -10.09 -3.78
N GLU A 50 -0.23 -9.41 -4.68
CA GLU A 50 -0.82 -10.02 -5.88
C GLU A 50 0.26 -10.63 -6.80
N ALA A 51 1.38 -9.94 -7.00
CA ALA A 51 2.51 -10.48 -7.75
C ALA A 51 3.15 -11.72 -7.10
N LEU A 52 3.20 -11.77 -5.76
CA LEU A 52 3.68 -12.93 -5.01
C LEU A 52 2.69 -14.10 -5.12
N LEU A 53 1.39 -13.86 -5.00
CA LEU A 53 0.36 -14.89 -5.21
C LEU A 53 0.44 -15.46 -6.64
N ALA A 54 0.53 -14.60 -7.65
CA ALA A 54 0.72 -15.02 -9.03
C ALA A 54 2.04 -15.78 -9.28
N GLN A 55 3.06 -15.60 -8.45
CA GLN A 55 4.27 -16.44 -8.47
C GLN A 55 4.03 -17.81 -7.83
N LEU A 56 3.30 -17.87 -6.72
CA LEU A 56 2.95 -19.12 -6.06
C LEU A 56 2.06 -20.00 -6.94
N ASP A 57 1.06 -19.43 -7.62
CA ASP A 57 0.18 -20.15 -8.55
C ASP A 57 0.90 -20.79 -9.74
N ARG A 58 2.14 -20.36 -10.02
CA ARG A 58 2.98 -20.94 -11.07
C ARG A 58 3.81 -22.12 -10.60
N ILE A 59 3.89 -22.38 -9.29
CA ILE A 59 4.65 -23.50 -8.75
C ILE A 59 3.88 -24.79 -9.09
N PRO A 60 4.46 -25.72 -9.87
CA PRO A 60 3.79 -26.96 -10.20
C PRO A 60 3.70 -27.85 -8.95
N ASP A 61 2.59 -28.57 -8.83
CA ASP A 61 2.44 -29.60 -7.82
C ASP A 61 3.54 -30.66 -7.97
N ARG A 62 4.14 -31.00 -6.83
CA ARG A 62 5.24 -31.95 -6.76
C ARG A 62 4.73 -33.29 -6.20
N PRO A 63 4.78 -34.38 -6.99
CA PRO A 63 4.31 -35.68 -6.53
C PRO A 63 5.21 -36.28 -5.43
N ASP A 64 6.43 -35.77 -5.27
CA ASP A 64 7.38 -36.14 -4.22
C ASP A 64 7.33 -35.22 -2.99
N ALA A 65 6.40 -34.25 -2.97
CA ALA A 65 6.23 -33.37 -1.82
C ALA A 65 5.64 -34.15 -0.65
N PHE A 66 6.29 -34.04 0.50
CA PHE A 66 5.75 -34.53 1.75
C PHE A 66 4.65 -33.57 2.22
N ASP A 67 3.41 -34.06 2.24
CA ASP A 67 2.29 -33.34 2.82
C ASP A 67 1.94 -33.92 4.20
N PRO A 68 2.26 -33.21 5.29
CA PRO A 68 1.97 -33.68 6.65
C PRO A 68 0.48 -33.61 7.02
N LEU A 69 -0.35 -32.94 6.21
CA LEU A 69 -1.76 -32.71 6.50
C LEU A 69 -2.65 -33.50 5.53
N GLY A 70 -3.69 -34.13 6.05
CA GLY A 70 -4.74 -34.71 5.22
C GLY A 70 -5.77 -33.65 4.90
N TRP A 71 -5.92 -33.27 3.63
CA TRP A 71 -6.91 -32.29 3.20
C TRP A 71 -8.26 -32.95 2.88
N ASP A 72 -9.35 -32.19 3.00
CA ASP A 72 -10.66 -32.55 2.48
C ASP A 72 -10.85 -32.06 1.03
N ASP A 73 -12.01 -32.38 0.44
CA ASP A 73 -12.33 -32.02 -0.94
C ASP A 73 -12.56 -30.50 -1.13
N GLN A 74 -12.55 -29.72 -0.05
CA GLN A 74 -12.60 -28.25 -0.05
C GLN A 74 -11.22 -27.62 0.17
N GLY A 75 -10.17 -28.43 0.33
CA GLY A 75 -8.81 -27.95 0.61
C GLY A 75 -8.64 -27.44 2.04
N LEU A 76 -9.44 -27.93 2.99
CA LEU A 76 -9.28 -27.66 4.41
C LEU A 76 -8.56 -28.84 5.11
N PRO A 77 -7.75 -28.59 6.15
CA PRO A 77 -7.18 -29.66 6.95
C PRO A 77 -8.30 -30.48 7.64
N LYS A 78 -8.21 -31.80 7.56
CA LYS A 78 -9.06 -32.73 8.32
C LYS A 78 -8.68 -32.79 9.80
#